data_AF-A0A957J1M1-F1
#
_entry.id   AF-A0A957J1M1-F1
#
_cell.length_a   1.000
_cell.length_b   1.000
_cell.length_c   1.000
_cell.angle_alpha   90.00
_cell.angle_beta   90.00
_cell.angle_gamma   90.00
#
_symmetry.space_group_name_H-M   'P 1'
#
loop_
_entity.id
_entity.type
_entity.pdbx_description
1 polymer ?
#
loop_
_entity_poly.entity_id
_entity_poly.type
_entity_poly.pdbx_seq_one_letter_code
_entity_poly.pdbx_strand_id
1 'polypeptide(L)'
;MLEKIAKVVARYDEIEKQMADPAVIADYTRLNELAQERSEMSDLVEAYHQHQQLEKELSEARELWELETDEELVALAAEEIERLEAGLDSLTARMRSLLVPRDPRDDKNVYIEIRAGAGGDEAGIFAADLLRMYTRYAEGRNWKTDLVSENATGVGGYKEVTISVKGRGAYSRLKYESGVHRVQRVPVTESQGR
;
A
#
# COMPACT_ATOMS: atom_id res chain seq x y z
N MET A 1 -7.39 22.22 2.49
CA MET A 1 -6.63 20.95 2.59
C MET A 1 -6.11 20.78 4.00
N LEU A 2 -5.26 21.70 4.48
CA LEU A 2 -4.69 21.67 5.83
C LEU A 2 -5.74 21.59 6.95
N GLU A 3 -6.86 22.31 6.85
CA GLU A 3 -7.96 22.18 7.82
C GLU A 3 -8.56 20.76 7.92
N LYS A 4 -8.61 20.02 6.81
CA LYS A 4 -9.07 18.62 6.81
C LYS A 4 -8.04 17.73 7.49
N ILE A 5 -6.76 17.95 7.22
CA ILE A 5 -5.64 17.22 7.83
C ILE A 5 -5.61 17.49 9.34
N ALA A 6 -5.80 18.74 9.77
CA ALA A 6 -5.86 19.12 11.18
C ALA A 6 -6.97 18.37 11.94
N LYS A 7 -8.12 18.09 11.30
CA LYS A 7 -9.16 17.24 11.90
C LYS A 7 -8.72 15.78 12.05
N VAL A 8 -7.96 15.26 11.09
CA VAL A 8 -7.40 13.90 11.17
C VAL A 8 -6.36 13.82 12.29
N VAL A 9 -5.48 14.81 12.41
CA VAL A 9 -4.49 14.90 13.49
C VAL A 9 -5.18 14.98 14.85
N ALA A 10 -6.21 15.82 15.00
CA ALA A 10 -6.97 15.89 16.25
C ALA A 10 -7.63 14.55 16.62
N ARG A 11 -8.12 13.80 15.62
CA ARG A 11 -8.65 12.44 15.83
C ARG A 11 -7.54 11.46 16.23
N TYR A 12 -6.38 11.53 15.59
CA TYR A 12 -5.22 10.72 15.91
C TYR A 12 -4.78 10.92 17.37
N ASP A 13 -4.64 12.18 17.81
CA ASP A 13 -4.26 12.51 19.19
C ASP A 13 -5.29 12.03 20.21
N GLU A 14 -6.58 12.10 19.86
CA GLU A 14 -7.66 11.58 20.68
C GLU A 14 -7.59 10.05 20.81
N ILE A 15 -7.28 9.34 19.71
CA ILE A 15 -7.08 7.89 19.74
C ILE A 15 -5.88 7.53 20.63
N GLU A 16 -4.76 8.24 20.53
CA GLU A 16 -3.59 7.98 21.39
C GLU A 16 -3.93 8.16 22.88
N LYS A 17 -4.72 9.19 23.22
CA LYS A 17 -5.20 9.38 24.59
C LYS A 17 -6.12 8.24 25.05
N GLN A 18 -7.04 7.80 24.19
CA GLN A 18 -7.93 6.68 24.48
C GLN A 18 -7.16 5.37 24.68
N MET A 19 -6.13 5.12 23.86
CA MET A 19 -5.27 3.94 23.98
C MET A 19 -4.42 3.94 25.26
N ALA A 20 -4.19 5.10 25.88
CA ALA A 20 -3.51 5.22 27.17
C ALA A 20 -4.42 4.94 28.38
N ASP A 21 -5.75 4.86 28.19
CA ASP A 21 -6.70 4.56 29.26
C ASP A 21 -6.60 3.08 29.69
N PRO A 22 -6.34 2.78 30.98
CA PRO A 22 -6.32 1.41 31.50
C PRO A 22 -7.58 0.59 31.18
N ALA A 23 -8.76 1.23 31.08
CA ALA A 23 -10.00 0.56 30.73
C ALA A 23 -10.00 0.06 29.27
N VAL A 24 -9.39 0.82 28.36
CA VAL A 24 -9.24 0.44 26.95
C VAL A 24 -8.14 -0.61 26.80
N ILE A 25 -7.04 -0.50 27.55
CA ILE A 25 -5.96 -1.50 27.54
C ILE A 25 -6.47 -2.88 28.01
N ALA A 26 -7.42 -2.90 28.95
CA ALA A 26 -8.05 -4.13 29.42
C ALA A 26 -9.03 -4.76 28.40
N ASP A 27 -9.52 -4.00 27.41
CA ASP A 27 -10.39 -4.48 26.34
C ASP A 27 -9.59 -4.68 25.04
N TYR A 28 -9.15 -5.92 24.81
CA TYR A 28 -8.34 -6.29 23.65
C TYR A 28 -9.02 -5.99 22.30
N THR A 29 -10.34 -6.14 22.21
CA THR A 29 -11.07 -5.86 20.96
C THR A 29 -11.06 -4.37 20.70
N ARG A 30 -11.40 -3.57 21.71
CA ARG A 30 -11.41 -2.12 21.59
C ARG A 30 -10.02 -1.54 21.29
N LEU A 31 -8.99 -2.08 21.94
CA LEU A 31 -7.60 -1.69 21.70
C LEU A 31 -7.17 -1.97 20.26
N ASN A 32 -7.54 -3.12 19.69
CA ASN A 32 -7.22 -3.46 18.30
C ASN A 32 -7.93 -2.55 17.30
N GLU A 33 -9.20 -2.21 17.53
CA GLU A 33 -9.94 -1.26 16.67
C GLU A 33 -9.24 0.11 16.65
N LEU A 34 -8.87 0.63 17.82
CA LEU A 34 -8.17 1.91 17.94
C LEU A 34 -6.75 1.86 17.34
N ALA A 35 -6.04 0.75 17.53
CA ALA A 35 -4.72 0.55 16.92
C ALA A 35 -4.80 0.53 15.38
N GLN A 36 -5.83 -0.08 14.82
CA GLN A 36 -6.07 -0.07 13.38
C GLN A 36 -6.41 1.33 12.88
N GLU A 37 -7.33 2.04 13.53
CA GLU A 37 -7.72 3.40 13.17
C GLU A 37 -6.51 4.37 13.25
N ARG A 38 -5.68 4.24 14.29
CA ARG A 38 -4.41 4.99 14.43
C ARG A 38 -3.46 4.69 13.26
N SER A 39 -3.28 3.41 12.93
CA SER A 39 -2.38 2.99 11.85
C SER A 39 -2.82 3.50 10.48
N GLU A 40 -4.12 3.69 10.25
CA GLU A 40 -4.66 4.24 9.00
C GLU A 40 -4.35 5.74 8.84
N MET A 41 -4.18 6.46 9.96
CA MET A 41 -3.93 7.90 9.98
C MET A 41 -2.44 8.27 10.11
N SER A 42 -1.58 7.36 10.62
CA SER A 42 -0.16 7.62 10.95
C SER A 42 0.61 8.26 9.79
N ASP A 43 0.51 7.71 8.57
CA ASP A 43 1.26 8.21 7.41
C ASP A 43 0.94 9.70 7.10
N LEU A 44 -0.33 10.09 7.25
CA LEU A 44 -0.78 11.46 6.97
C LEU A 44 -0.38 12.41 8.09
N VAL A 45 -0.46 11.96 9.34
CA VAL A 45 -0.06 12.73 10.52
C VAL A 45 1.45 12.98 10.54
N GLU A 46 2.26 11.95 10.26
CA GLU A 46 3.71 12.07 10.11
C GLU A 46 4.10 13.05 9.00
N ALA A 47 3.46 12.93 7.83
CA ALA A 47 3.67 13.88 6.74
C ALA A 47 3.27 15.30 7.14
N TYR A 48 2.18 15.48 7.88
CA TYR A 48 1.77 16.79 8.36
C TYR A 48 2.77 17.40 9.34
N HIS A 49 3.27 16.64 10.31
CA HIS A 49 4.28 17.13 11.25
C HIS A 49 5.59 17.50 10.56
N GLN A 50 6.03 16.69 9.59
CA GLN A 50 7.18 17.02 8.76
C GLN A 50 6.95 18.32 7.98
N HIS A 51 5.75 18.53 7.43
CA HIS A 51 5.41 19.78 6.73
C HIS A 51 5.50 20.99 7.66
N GLN A 52 4.95 20.90 8.88
CA GLN A 52 5.03 21.98 9.87
C GLN A 52 6.48 22.29 10.26
N GLN A 53 7.32 21.26 10.37
CA GLN A 53 8.74 21.43 10.67
C GLN A 53 9.47 22.14 9.53
N LEU A 54 9.25 21.74 8.28
CA LEU A 54 9.81 22.41 7.10
C LEU A 54 9.30 23.85 6.94
N GLU A 55 8.03 24.13 7.26
CA GLU A 55 7.51 25.51 7.25
C GLU A 55 8.23 26.39 8.28
N LYS A 56 8.54 25.84 9.46
CA LYS A 56 9.30 26.55 10.50
C LYS A 56 10.73 26.80 10.05
N GLU A 57 11.40 25.79 9.51
CA GLU A 57 12.77 25.91 8.97
C GLU A 57 12.82 26.94 7.82
N LEU A 58 11.82 26.95 6.94
CA LEU A 58 11.72 27.92 5.85
C LEU A 58 11.53 29.35 6.38
N SER A 59 10.72 29.53 7.43
CA SER A 59 10.55 30.84 8.06
C SER A 59 11.87 31.33 8.66
N GLU A 60 12.58 30.46 9.38
CA GLU A 60 13.88 30.78 9.99
C GLU A 60 14.95 31.09 8.92
N ALA A 61 14.98 30.34 7.82
CA ALA A 61 15.90 30.58 6.70
C ALA A 61 15.61 31.91 5.97
N ARG A 62 14.32 32.28 5.83
CA ARG A 62 13.90 33.58 5.27
C ARG A 62 14.26 34.74 6.19
N GLU A 63 14.06 34.59 7.50
CA GLU A 63 14.49 35.59 8.48
C GLU A 63 16.01 35.80 8.43
N LEU A 64 16.79 34.72 8.34
CA LEU A 64 18.24 34.81 8.19
C LEU A 64 18.62 35.52 6.89
N TRP A 65 17.99 35.16 5.77
CA TRP A 65 18.23 35.79 4.47
C TRP A 65 17.93 37.29 4.45
N GLU A 66 16.89 37.74 5.18
CA GLU A 66 16.52 39.15 5.28
C GLU A 66 17.41 39.97 6.21
N LEU A 67 17.93 39.36 7.28
CA LEU A 67 18.68 40.05 8.33
C LEU A 67 20.20 40.02 8.14
N GLU A 68 20.71 39.05 7.37
CA GLU A 68 22.14 38.88 7.14
C GLU A 68 22.67 39.83 6.05
N THR A 69 23.93 40.24 6.21
CA THR A 69 24.61 41.19 5.32
C THR A 69 25.85 40.60 4.67
N ASP A 70 26.36 39.48 5.18
CA ASP A 70 27.42 38.72 4.54
C ASP A 70 26.90 38.01 3.27
N GLU A 71 27.49 38.33 2.12
CA GLU A 71 27.06 37.82 0.81
C GLU A 71 27.14 36.29 0.69
N GLU A 72 28.10 35.65 1.37
CA GLU A 72 28.26 34.20 1.33
C GLU A 72 27.14 33.52 2.14
N LEU A 73 26.81 34.07 3.32
CA LEU A 73 25.71 33.57 4.15
C LEU A 73 24.34 33.81 3.51
N VAL A 74 24.13 34.94 2.85
CA VAL A 74 22.90 35.24 2.10
C VAL A 74 22.71 34.26 0.93
N ALA A 75 23.78 33.94 0.20
CA ALA A 75 23.73 32.96 -0.88
C ALA A 75 23.38 31.56 -0.36
N LEU A 76 23.97 31.15 0.77
CA LEU A 76 23.67 29.87 1.42
C LEU A 76 22.21 29.80 1.89
N ALA A 77 21.69 30.87 2.49
CA ALA A 77 20.30 30.95 2.93
C ALA A 77 19.33 30.87 1.75
N ALA A 78 19.66 31.49 0.60
CA ALA A 78 18.84 31.41 -0.61
C ALA A 78 18.76 29.98 -1.18
N GLU A 79 19.89 29.26 -1.23
CA GLU A 79 19.92 27.85 -1.65
C GLU A 79 19.09 26.97 -0.71
N GLU A 80 19.21 27.21 0.59
CA GLU A 80 18.44 26.50 1.61
C GLU A 80 16.93 26.76 1.49
N ILE A 81 16.52 28.00 1.24
CA ILE A 81 15.12 28.36 0.96
C ILE A 81 14.58 27.57 -0.24
N GLU A 82 15.32 27.52 -1.35
CA GLU A 82 14.90 26.78 -2.55
C GLU A 82 14.73 25.27 -2.25
N ARG A 83 15.67 24.70 -1.48
CA ARG A 83 15.62 23.30 -1.04
C ARG A 83 14.39 23.02 -0.17
N LEU A 84 14.10 23.90 0.78
CA LEU A 84 12.97 23.78 1.71
C LEU A 84 11.63 23.95 0.98
N GLU A 85 11.53 24.89 0.03
CA GLU A 85 10.34 25.09 -0.81
C GLU A 85 10.05 23.86 -1.68
N ALA A 86 11.06 23.29 -2.34
CA ALA A 86 10.92 22.05 -3.10
C ALA A 86 10.50 20.87 -2.20
N GLY A 87 11.03 20.82 -0.97
CA GLY A 87 10.63 19.85 0.05
C GLY A 87 9.15 19.98 0.44
N LEU A 88 8.67 21.20 0.69
CA LEU A 88 7.27 21.49 1.03
C LEU A 88 6.31 21.13 -0.10
N ASP A 89 6.68 21.38 -1.36
CA ASP A 89 5.87 21.01 -2.52
C ASP A 89 5.72 19.48 -2.64
N SER A 90 6.83 18.75 -2.49
CA SER A 90 6.83 17.29 -2.47
C SER A 90 5.94 16.73 -1.35
N LEU A 91 6.08 17.29 -0.14
CA LEU A 91 5.27 16.89 1.00
C LEU A 91 3.79 17.22 0.82
N THR A 92 3.48 18.38 0.25
CA THR A 92 2.11 18.78 -0.08
C THR A 92 1.49 17.81 -1.07
N ALA A 93 2.21 17.40 -2.11
CA ALA A 93 1.74 16.40 -3.06
C ALA A 93 1.51 15.03 -2.38
N ARG A 94 2.42 14.61 -1.50
CA ARG A 94 2.26 13.38 -0.70
C ARG A 94 1.04 13.44 0.21
N MET A 95 0.83 14.52 0.94
CA MET A 95 -0.36 14.68 1.79
C MET A 95 -1.66 14.67 0.98
N ARG A 96 -1.67 15.28 -0.22
CA ARG A 96 -2.82 15.22 -1.13
C ARG A 96 -3.16 13.80 -1.57
N SER A 97 -2.15 12.97 -1.87
CA SER A 97 -2.40 11.58 -2.26
C SER A 97 -2.91 10.74 -1.09
N LEU A 98 -2.42 11.01 0.13
CA LEU A 98 -2.88 10.35 1.36
C LEU A 98 -4.32 10.73 1.76
N LEU A 99 -4.83 11.89 1.33
CA LEU A 99 -6.22 12.30 1.55
C LEU A 99 -7.24 11.54 0.67
N VAL A 100 -6.77 10.80 -0.33
CA VAL A 100 -7.65 9.95 -1.15
C VAL A 100 -8.14 8.80 -0.28
N PRO A 101 -9.46 8.62 -0.10
CA PRO A 101 -10.00 7.52 0.70
C PRO A 101 -9.47 6.18 0.17
N ARG A 102 -8.73 5.47 1.01
CA ARG A 102 -8.28 4.11 0.70
C ARG A 102 -9.47 3.15 0.86
N ASP A 103 -9.45 2.05 0.10
CA ASP A 103 -10.43 0.99 0.33
C ASP A 103 -10.09 0.35 1.69
N PRO A 104 -11.05 0.19 2.61
CA PRO A 104 -10.81 -0.46 3.91
C PRO A 104 -10.31 -1.91 3.80
N ARG A 105 -10.34 -2.48 2.60
CA ARG A 105 -9.78 -3.81 2.30
C ARG A 105 -8.37 -3.75 1.76
N ASP A 106 -7.82 -2.58 1.40
CA ASP A 106 -6.53 -2.47 0.72
C ASP A 106 -5.39 -3.16 1.49
N ASP A 107 -5.38 -3.03 2.82
CA ASP A 107 -4.37 -3.65 3.69
C ASP A 107 -4.64 -5.13 4.03
N LYS A 108 -5.77 -5.69 3.58
CA LYS A 108 -6.15 -7.06 3.91
C LYS A 108 -5.43 -8.10 3.06
N ASN A 109 -5.34 -9.30 3.63
CA ASN A 109 -4.99 -10.52 2.91
C ASN A 109 -6.04 -10.82 1.83
N VAL A 110 -5.67 -11.63 0.83
CA VAL A 110 -6.56 -12.00 -0.27
C VAL A 110 -6.53 -13.50 -0.53
N TYR A 111 -7.66 -14.07 -0.88
CA TYR A 111 -7.74 -15.40 -1.47
C TYR A 111 -7.80 -15.26 -2.99
N ILE A 112 -6.90 -15.95 -3.69
CA ILE A 112 -6.94 -16.04 -5.15
C ILE A 112 -7.49 -17.41 -5.50
N GLU A 113 -8.59 -17.41 -6.23
CA GLU A 113 -9.18 -18.61 -6.80
C GLU A 113 -8.97 -18.61 -8.32
N ILE A 114 -8.34 -19.67 -8.82
CA ILE A 114 -8.06 -19.87 -10.25
C ILE A 114 -8.86 -21.07 -10.72
N ARG A 115 -9.72 -20.87 -11.71
CA ARG A 115 -10.56 -21.92 -12.30
C ARG A 115 -10.25 -22.09 -13.77
N ALA A 116 -10.11 -23.34 -14.21
CA ALA A 116 -10.01 -23.67 -15.63
C ALA A 116 -11.33 -23.32 -16.33
N GLY A 117 -11.24 -22.48 -17.36
CA GLY A 117 -12.36 -22.08 -18.20
C GLY A 117 -12.55 -23.01 -19.40
N ALA A 118 -12.83 -22.41 -20.55
CA ALA A 118 -12.88 -23.15 -21.82
C ALA A 118 -11.46 -23.55 -22.26
N GLY A 119 -11.31 -24.75 -22.85
CA GLY A 119 -10.03 -25.27 -23.33
C GLY A 119 -9.59 -26.61 -22.70
N GLY A 120 -10.42 -27.25 -21.89
CA GLY A 120 -10.17 -28.59 -21.36
C GLY A 120 -8.86 -28.69 -20.58
N ASP A 121 -8.04 -29.69 -20.90
CA ASP A 121 -6.75 -29.93 -20.24
C ASP A 121 -5.78 -28.75 -20.35
N GLU A 122 -5.78 -28.04 -21.49
CA GLU A 122 -4.93 -26.87 -21.71
C GLU A 122 -5.32 -25.70 -20.79
N ALA A 123 -6.60 -25.52 -20.51
CA ALA A 123 -7.07 -24.54 -19.54
C ALA A 123 -6.60 -24.89 -18.11
N GLY A 124 -6.51 -26.18 -17.79
CA GLY A 124 -5.96 -26.65 -16.52
C GLY A 124 -4.45 -26.40 -16.41
N ILE A 125 -3.69 -26.60 -17.49
CA ILE A 125 -2.25 -26.29 -17.53
C ILE A 125 -2.05 -24.77 -17.40
N PHE A 126 -2.87 -23.96 -18.07
CA PHE A 126 -2.81 -22.50 -17.93
C PHE A 126 -3.16 -22.03 -16.50
N ALA A 127 -4.09 -22.69 -15.82
CA ALA A 127 -4.36 -22.42 -14.40
C ALA A 127 -3.12 -22.68 -13.51
N ALA A 128 -2.35 -23.73 -13.79
CA ALA A 128 -1.07 -23.99 -13.11
C ALA A 128 -0.02 -22.91 -13.41
N ASP A 129 0.03 -22.39 -14.64
CA ASP A 129 0.91 -21.27 -14.99
C ASP A 129 0.56 -19.99 -14.23
N LEU A 130 -0.73 -19.66 -14.12
CA LEU A 130 -1.20 -18.52 -13.33
C LEU A 130 -0.89 -18.70 -11.84
N LEU A 131 -1.12 -19.89 -11.29
CA LEU A 131 -0.76 -20.20 -9.90
C LEU A 131 0.73 -19.94 -9.64
N ARG A 132 1.59 -20.43 -10.54
CA ARG A 132 3.04 -20.22 -10.46
C ARG A 132 3.41 -18.74 -10.59
N MET A 133 2.75 -18.02 -11.50
CA MET A 133 2.95 -16.58 -11.69
C MET A 133 2.62 -15.79 -10.41
N TYR A 134 1.44 -16.00 -9.83
CA TYR A 134 1.02 -15.29 -8.62
C TYR A 134 1.85 -15.67 -7.40
N THR A 135 2.25 -16.94 -7.27
CA THR A 135 3.14 -17.38 -6.18
C THR A 135 4.49 -16.66 -6.24
N ARG A 136 5.13 -16.60 -7.42
CA ARG A 136 6.39 -15.86 -7.59
C ARG A 136 6.22 -14.35 -7.40
N TYR A 137 5.11 -13.79 -7.85
CA TYR A 137 4.80 -12.37 -7.65
C TYR A 137 4.68 -12.01 -6.16
N ALA A 138 4.07 -12.89 -5.38
CA ALA A 138 3.93 -12.75 -3.93
C ALA A 138 5.28 -12.90 -3.21
N GLU A 139 6.09 -13.89 -3.57
CA GLU A 139 7.46 -14.07 -3.06
C GLU A 139 8.30 -12.80 -3.25
N GLY A 140 8.28 -12.21 -4.46
CA GLY A 140 9.00 -10.97 -4.75
C GLY A 140 8.53 -9.74 -3.95
N ARG A 141 7.41 -9.85 -3.23
CA ARG A 141 6.87 -8.81 -2.32
C ARG A 141 6.99 -9.18 -0.85
N ASN A 142 7.69 -10.27 -0.54
CA ASN A 142 7.76 -10.84 0.82
C ASN A 142 6.36 -11.17 1.38
N TRP A 143 5.40 -11.51 0.52
CA TRP A 143 4.10 -12.02 0.95
C TRP A 143 4.17 -13.53 1.11
N LYS A 144 3.49 -14.05 2.13
CA LYS A 144 3.38 -15.48 2.36
C LYS A 144 2.20 -16.05 1.60
N THR A 145 2.41 -17.12 0.85
CA THR A 145 1.35 -17.87 0.19
C THR A 145 1.14 -19.21 0.88
N ASP A 146 -0.13 -19.58 1.12
CA ASP A 146 -0.50 -20.91 1.62
C ASP A 146 -1.55 -21.51 0.68
N LEU A 147 -1.35 -22.76 0.24
CA LEU A 147 -2.35 -23.51 -0.53
C LEU A 147 -3.55 -23.85 0.37
N VAL A 148 -4.76 -23.55 -0.10
CA VAL A 148 -6.01 -23.73 0.67
C VAL A 148 -6.78 -24.93 0.16
N SER A 149 -6.92 -25.05 -1.16
CA SER A 149 -7.66 -26.13 -1.82
C SER A 149 -7.12 -26.30 -3.24
N GLU A 150 -7.08 -27.53 -3.72
CA GLU A 150 -6.70 -27.84 -5.09
C GLU A 150 -7.54 -28.98 -5.66
N ASN A 151 -7.82 -28.89 -6.95
CA ASN A 151 -8.40 -29.94 -7.77
C ASN A 151 -7.51 -30.13 -8.99
N ALA A 152 -6.48 -30.97 -8.84
CA ALA A 152 -5.50 -31.25 -9.87
C ALA A 152 -6.07 -32.12 -11.00
N THR A 153 -5.59 -31.90 -12.22
CA THR A 153 -5.86 -32.75 -13.38
C THR A 153 -4.71 -33.73 -13.61
N GLY A 154 -4.96 -34.85 -14.30
CA GLY A 154 -3.95 -35.88 -14.56
C GLY A 154 -2.79 -35.44 -15.48
N VAL A 155 -2.89 -34.26 -16.11
CA VAL A 155 -1.88 -33.70 -17.03
C VAL A 155 -1.01 -32.62 -16.38
N GLY A 156 -1.01 -32.50 -15.05
CA GLY A 156 -0.21 -31.51 -14.32
C GLY A 156 -0.82 -30.11 -14.33
N GLY A 157 -2.13 -30.00 -14.56
CA GLY A 157 -2.90 -28.77 -14.45
C GLY A 157 -3.84 -28.75 -13.23
N TYR A 158 -4.65 -27.71 -13.11
CA TYR A 158 -5.69 -27.59 -12.09
C TYR A 158 -7.03 -27.24 -12.72
N LYS A 159 -8.10 -27.96 -12.35
CA LYS A 159 -9.47 -27.54 -12.65
C LYS A 159 -9.87 -26.34 -11.79
N GLU A 160 -9.45 -26.36 -10.52
CA GLU A 160 -9.65 -25.30 -9.55
C GLU A 160 -8.49 -25.32 -8.56
N VAL A 161 -7.97 -24.16 -8.20
CA VAL A 161 -6.97 -24.01 -7.12
C VAL A 161 -7.20 -22.70 -6.38
N THR A 162 -7.15 -22.76 -5.05
CA THR A 162 -7.27 -21.60 -4.18
C THR A 162 -6.04 -21.45 -3.31
N ILE A 163 -5.45 -20.26 -3.31
CA ILE A 163 -4.36 -19.89 -2.41
C ILE A 163 -4.76 -18.71 -1.53
N SER A 164 -4.24 -18.68 -0.31
CA SER A 164 -4.26 -17.48 0.53
C SER A 164 -2.95 -16.72 0.37
N VAL A 165 -3.03 -15.42 0.15
CA VAL A 165 -1.89 -14.51 0.08
C VAL A 165 -1.94 -13.59 1.30
N LYS A 166 -0.98 -13.77 2.19
CA LYS A 166 -0.87 -13.06 3.47
C LYS A 166 0.24 -12.02 3.40
N GLY A 167 -0.14 -10.76 3.55
CA GLY A 167 0.78 -9.63 3.48
C GLY A 167 0.03 -8.31 3.40
N ARG A 168 0.59 -7.26 4.01
CA ARG A 168 0.01 -5.92 3.97
C ARG A 168 -0.05 -5.43 2.51
N GLY A 169 -1.22 -4.93 2.10
CA GLY A 169 -1.42 -4.42 0.75
C GLY A 169 -1.71 -5.48 -0.32
N ALA A 170 -1.87 -6.76 0.06
CA ALA A 170 -2.08 -7.85 -0.91
C ALA A 170 -3.38 -7.67 -1.71
N TYR A 171 -4.50 -7.40 -1.03
CA TYR A 171 -5.78 -7.15 -1.69
C TYR A 171 -5.73 -5.92 -2.59
N SER A 172 -5.17 -4.80 -2.12
CA SER A 172 -5.11 -3.54 -2.89
C SER A 172 -4.52 -3.72 -4.29
N ARG A 173 -3.54 -4.61 -4.39
CA ARG A 173 -2.81 -4.83 -5.63
C ARG A 173 -3.43 -5.90 -6.52
N LEU A 174 -3.95 -6.98 -5.90
CA LEU A 174 -4.49 -8.13 -6.62
C LEU A 174 -5.99 -7.99 -6.94
N LYS A 175 -6.69 -6.97 -6.41
CA LYS A 175 -8.11 -6.73 -6.71
C LYS A 175 -8.41 -6.50 -8.20
N TYR A 176 -7.42 -6.09 -8.98
CA TYR A 176 -7.55 -5.86 -10.42
C TYR A 176 -7.36 -7.13 -11.26
N GLU A 177 -6.95 -8.23 -10.65
CA GLU A 177 -6.72 -9.51 -11.33
C GLU A 177 -8.01 -10.32 -11.52
N SER A 178 -9.11 -9.86 -10.93
CA SER A 178 -10.41 -10.50 -11.06
C SER A 178 -10.91 -10.41 -12.49
N GLY A 179 -11.13 -11.56 -13.13
CA GLY A 179 -11.68 -11.61 -14.48
C GLY A 179 -11.25 -12.85 -15.24
N VAL A 180 -11.53 -12.84 -16.54
CA VAL A 180 -11.15 -13.91 -17.45
C VAL A 180 -9.80 -13.61 -18.06
N HIS A 181 -8.87 -14.54 -17.90
CA HIS A 181 -7.54 -14.48 -18.50
C HIS A 181 -7.53 -15.29 -19.80
N ARG A 182 -7.12 -14.67 -20.91
CA ARG A 182 -7.06 -15.33 -22.23
C ARG A 182 -5.64 -15.80 -22.51
N VAL A 183 -5.51 -17.04 -22.98
CA VAL A 183 -4.26 -17.60 -23.48
C VAL A 183 -4.39 -17.96 -24.96
N GLN A 184 -3.34 -17.70 -25.73
CA GLN A 184 -3.20 -18.17 -27.11
C GLN A 184 -1.81 -18.76 -27.27
N ARG A 185 -1.74 -20.07 -27.45
CA ARG A 185 -0.51 -20.82 -27.71
C ARG A 185 -0.87 -22.15 -28.36
N VAL A 186 0.12 -22.84 -28.92
CA VAL A 186 -0.02 -24.23 -29.33
C VAL A 186 -0.14 -25.08 -28.06
N PRO A 187 -1.26 -25.80 -27.84
CA PRO A 187 -1.46 -26.56 -26.61
C PRO A 187 -0.42 -27.66 -26.44
N VAL A 188 -0.04 -27.96 -25.19
CA VAL A 188 0.90 -29.05 -24.92
C VAL A 188 0.26 -30.41 -25.22
N THR A 189 -1.06 -30.47 -25.15
CA THR A 189 -1.87 -31.63 -25.50
C THR A 189 -2.10 -31.80 -27.01
N GLU A 190 -1.63 -30.86 -27.84
CA GLU A 190 -1.88 -30.85 -29.29
C GLU A 190 -0.82 -31.67 -30.04
N SER A 191 -1.26 -32.65 -30.84
CA SER A 191 -0.33 -33.50 -31.62
C SER A 191 0.08 -32.89 -32.97
N GLN A 192 -0.66 -31.90 -33.49
CA GLN A 192 -0.46 -31.32 -34.83
C GLN A 192 0.23 -29.95 -34.84
N GLY A 193 0.57 -29.39 -33.68
CA GLY A 193 1.39 -28.19 -33.57
C GLY A 193 0.70 -26.87 -33.96
N ARG A 194 -0.63 -26.78 -33.84
CA ARG A 194 -1.39 -25.55 -34.07
C ARG A 194 -2.47 -25.35 -33.01
#